data_AF-A0A920M3W9-F1
#
_entry.id   AF-A0A920M3W9-F1
#
_cell.length_a   1.000
_cell.length_b   1.000
_cell.length_c   1.000
_cell.angle_alpha   90.00
_cell.angle_beta   90.00
_cell.angle_gamma   90.00
#
_symmetry.space_group_name_H-M   'P 1'
#
loop_
_entity.id
_entity.type
_entity.pdbx_description
1 polymer ?
#
loop_
_entity_poly.entity_id
_entity_poly.type
_entity_poly.pdbx_seq_one_letter_code
_entity_poly.pdbx_strand_id
1 'polypeptide(L)'
;MKNIKNSNKPSFFKKIFIKLSRKLGYEIIDQNNYEIVSSNKKISENLSSLGLKSINLPLGEIKITRKVKVLDIIIRTCASVNMLTQNKSRLFERKKIEYTIRTIKSLLNSEKDPLLEKLNINFL
;
A
#
# COMPACT_ATOMS: atom_id res chain seq x y z
N MET A 1 8.53 -28.09 17.77
CA MET A 1 7.97 -27.88 16.42
C MET A 1 6.51 -27.42 16.56
N LYS A 2 6.14 -26.24 16.04
CA LYS A 2 4.72 -25.84 16.01
C LYS A 2 3.99 -26.72 14.99
N ASN A 3 2.86 -27.31 15.37
CA ASN A 3 2.07 -28.17 14.49
C ASN A 3 1.59 -27.38 13.27
N ILE A 4 2.03 -27.78 12.08
CA ILE A 4 1.49 -27.29 10.81
C ILE A 4 0.11 -27.92 10.69
N LYS A 5 -0.94 -27.11 10.79
CA LYS A 5 -2.30 -27.55 10.44
C LYS A 5 -2.33 -27.73 8.92
N ASN A 6 -2.01 -28.93 8.43
CA ASN A 6 -2.26 -29.28 7.04
C ASN A 6 -3.77 -29.22 6.80
N SER A 7 -4.25 -28.12 6.23
CA SER A 7 -5.67 -27.94 5.97
C SER A 7 -6.00 -28.20 4.51
N ASN A 8 -6.91 -29.18 4.36
CA ASN A 8 -7.97 -29.31 3.36
C ASN A 8 -7.73 -30.26 2.18
N LYS A 9 -8.53 -31.34 2.14
CA LYS A 9 -8.73 -32.17 0.95
C LYS A 9 -9.25 -31.28 -0.20
N PRO A 10 -8.75 -31.42 -1.44
CA PRO A 10 -9.23 -30.61 -2.56
C PRO A 10 -10.72 -30.85 -2.79
N SER A 11 -11.47 -29.76 -2.95
CA SER A 11 -12.90 -29.81 -3.24
C SER A 11 -13.17 -30.58 -4.54
N PHE A 12 -14.38 -31.13 -4.67
CA PHE A 12 -14.79 -31.90 -5.84
C PHE A 12 -14.54 -31.13 -7.16
N PHE A 13 -14.89 -29.83 -7.18
CA PHE A 13 -14.63 -28.95 -8.32
C PHE A 13 -13.14 -28.74 -8.60
N LYS A 14 -12.30 -28.57 -7.57
CA LYS A 14 -10.84 -28.43 -7.75
C LYS A 14 -10.24 -29.67 -8.41
N LYS A 15 -10.73 -30.87 -8.07
CA LYS A 15 -10.27 -32.13 -8.70
C LYS A 15 -10.63 -32.22 -10.18
N ILE A 16 -11.84 -31.81 -10.57
CA ILE A 16 -12.28 -31.78 -11.97
C ILE A 16 -11.44 -30.79 -12.77
N PHE A 17 -11.24 -29.58 -12.22
CA PHE A 17 -10.42 -28.54 -12.84
C PHE A 17 -9.00 -29.03 -13.10
N ILE A 18 -8.34 -29.64 -12.11
CA ILE A 18 -6.98 -30.18 -12.27
C ILE A 18 -6.92 -31.24 -13.38
N LYS A 19 -7.90 -32.13 -13.48
CA LYS A 19 -7.96 -33.15 -14.54
C LYS A 19 -8.09 -32.53 -15.93
N LEU A 20 -8.93 -31.50 -16.08
CA LEU A 20 -9.12 -30.81 -17.35
C LEU A 20 -7.84 -30.08 -17.77
N SER A 21 -7.21 -29.34 -16.86
CA SER A 21 -5.97 -28.62 -17.12
C SER A 21 -4.82 -29.56 -17.53
N ARG A 22 -4.70 -30.73 -16.88
CA ARG A 22 -3.75 -31.78 -17.29
C ARG A 22 -4.02 -32.32 -18.69
N LYS A 23 -5.29 -32.50 -19.07
CA LYS A 23 -5.67 -32.93 -20.43
C LYS A 23 -5.29 -31.90 -21.50
N LEU A 24 -5.27 -30.61 -21.14
CA LEU A 24 -4.86 -29.51 -21.99
C LEU A 24 -3.33 -29.29 -22.01
N GLY A 25 -2.54 -30.14 -21.33
CA GLY A 25 -1.08 -30.05 -21.30
C GLY A 25 -0.51 -29.11 -20.23
N TYR A 26 -1.34 -28.58 -19.32
CA TYR A 26 -0.89 -27.74 -18.21
C TYR A 26 -0.67 -28.54 -16.94
N GLU A 27 0.46 -28.29 -16.27
CA GLU A 27 0.75 -28.82 -14.94
C GLU A 27 0.43 -27.76 -13.88
N ILE A 28 -0.50 -28.08 -12.97
CA ILE A 28 -0.88 -27.17 -11.88
C ILE A 28 -0.05 -27.53 -10.65
N ILE A 29 0.72 -26.56 -10.17
CA ILE A 29 1.46 -26.64 -8.91
C ILE A 29 0.67 -25.83 -7.86
N ASP A 30 0.14 -26.53 -6.87
CA ASP A 30 -0.52 -25.90 -5.71
C ASP A 30 0.60 -25.51 -4.72
N GLN A 31 0.99 -24.24 -4.70
CA GLN A 31 1.97 -23.73 -3.73
C GLN A 31 1.34 -23.71 -2.33
N ASN A 32 2.17 -23.91 -1.30
CA ASN A 32 1.75 -23.92 0.10
C ASN A 32 0.92 -22.67 0.45
N ASN A 33 0.00 -22.81 1.41
CA ASN A 33 -0.65 -21.66 2.05
C ASN A 33 0.46 -20.83 2.70
N TYR A 34 0.80 -19.69 2.10
CA TYR A 34 1.80 -18.73 2.59
C TYR A 34 1.29 -18.05 3.86
N GLU A 35 1.14 -18.80 4.94
CA GLU A 35 0.64 -18.37 6.24
C GLU A 35 1.77 -18.45 7.27
N ILE A 36 1.87 -17.40 8.08
CA ILE A 36 2.87 -17.31 9.14
C ILE A 36 2.26 -17.87 10.42
N VAL A 37 2.70 -19.08 10.79
CA VAL A 37 2.20 -19.84 11.96
C VAL A 37 2.45 -19.11 13.29
N SER A 38 3.42 -18.19 13.35
CA SER A 38 3.68 -17.40 14.56
C SER A 38 2.67 -16.27 14.79
N SER A 39 2.06 -15.73 13.72
CA SER A 39 1.16 -14.59 13.77
C SER A 39 -0.25 -14.88 13.24
N ASN A 40 -0.53 -16.11 12.76
CA ASN A 40 -1.78 -16.50 12.09
C ASN A 40 -2.22 -15.51 11.00
N LYS A 41 -1.25 -14.86 10.35
CA LYS A 41 -1.47 -13.90 9.27
C LYS A 41 -0.99 -14.50 7.97
N LYS A 42 -1.65 -14.14 6.87
CA LYS A 42 -1.13 -14.45 5.53
C LYS A 42 0.11 -13.60 5.25
N ILE A 43 1.04 -14.11 4.45
CA ILE A 43 2.24 -13.38 4.01
C ILE A 43 1.87 -12.11 3.22
N SER A 44 0.71 -12.12 2.56
CA SER A 44 0.17 -10.97 1.84
C SER A 44 -0.32 -9.85 2.76
N GLU A 45 -0.55 -10.13 4.04
CA GLU A 45 -1.04 -9.15 5.00
C GLU A 45 0.10 -8.36 5.63
N ASN A 46 -0.22 -7.19 6.20
CA ASN A 46 0.78 -6.42 6.94
C ASN A 46 1.16 -7.15 8.24
N LEU A 47 2.38 -7.68 8.27
CA LEU A 47 2.96 -8.40 9.39
C LEU A 47 3.48 -7.46 10.49
N SER A 48 3.79 -6.23 10.12
CA SER A 48 4.36 -5.23 11.02
C SER A 48 3.29 -4.67 11.98
N SER A 49 3.73 -4.20 13.14
CA SER A 49 2.89 -3.42 14.06
C SER A 49 3.45 -2.01 14.17
N LEU A 50 2.64 -1.03 13.76
CA LEU A 50 2.98 0.39 13.78
C LEU A 50 3.57 0.83 15.12
N GLY A 51 4.73 1.49 15.07
CA GLY A 51 5.39 2.07 16.25
C GLY A 51 6.01 1.08 17.24
N LEU A 52 5.94 -0.24 16.99
CA LEU A 52 6.52 -1.27 17.86
C LEU A 52 7.57 -2.11 17.14
N LYS A 53 7.21 -2.72 16.03
CA LYS A 53 8.10 -3.61 15.27
C LYS A 53 7.73 -3.66 13.80
N SER A 54 8.77 -3.71 12.97
CA SER A 54 8.66 -3.94 11.54
C SER A 54 9.05 -5.39 11.26
N ILE A 55 8.22 -6.12 10.54
CA ILE A 55 8.51 -7.47 10.09
C ILE A 55 8.61 -7.41 8.58
N ASN A 56 9.81 -7.69 8.06
CA ASN A 56 10.08 -7.73 6.63
C ASN A 56 10.74 -9.07 6.28
N LEU A 57 10.26 -9.75 5.23
CA LEU A 57 10.93 -10.94 4.69
C LEU A 57 11.92 -10.46 3.62
N PRO A 58 13.23 -10.78 3.65
CA PRO A 58 13.94 -11.84 4.39
C PRO A 58 14.61 -11.39 5.72
N LEU A 59 14.52 -10.11 6.08
CA LEU A 59 15.28 -9.49 7.18
C LEU A 59 14.82 -9.91 8.59
N GLY A 60 13.61 -10.42 8.74
CA GLY A 60 13.03 -10.83 10.02
C GLY A 60 12.35 -9.69 10.78
N GLU A 61 12.31 -9.81 12.10
CA GLU A 61 11.68 -8.82 12.99
C GLU A 61 12.70 -7.76 13.45
N ILE A 62 12.42 -6.50 13.12
CA ILE A 62 13.19 -5.33 13.55
C ILE A 62 12.34 -4.54 14.55
N LYS A 63 12.85 -4.38 15.78
CA LYS A 63 12.19 -3.57 16.81
C LYS A 63 12.39 -2.08 16.53
N ILE A 64 11.31 -1.30 16.61
CA ILE A 64 11.37 0.15 16.44
C ILE A 64 11.84 0.77 17.76
N THR A 65 13.11 1.18 17.80
CA THR A 65 13.70 1.82 19.00
C THR A 65 13.28 3.27 19.15
N ARG A 66 13.16 4.00 18.03
CA ARG A 66 12.80 5.42 18.02
C ARG A 66 11.41 5.63 17.44
N LYS A 67 10.43 5.81 18.32
CA LYS A 67 9.03 6.06 17.92
C LYS A 67 8.87 7.49 17.41
N VAL A 68 8.29 7.64 16.22
CA VAL A 68 7.88 8.95 15.68
C VAL A 68 6.53 9.30 16.30
N LYS A 69 6.48 10.42 17.04
CA LYS A 69 5.23 10.90 17.65
C LYS A 69 4.42 11.79 16.70
N VAL A 70 5.12 12.61 15.90
CA VAL A 70 4.53 13.59 14.99
C VAL A 70 5.37 13.63 13.72
N LEU A 71 4.72 13.76 12.57
CA LEU A 71 5.33 13.95 11.26
C LEU A 71 4.73 15.20 10.63
N ASP A 72 5.53 16.25 10.50
CA ASP A 72 5.15 17.48 9.82
C ASP A 72 5.76 17.52 8.42
N ILE A 73 4.91 17.67 7.41
CA ILE A 73 5.33 17.72 6.00
C ILE A 73 5.14 19.15 5.50
N ILE A 74 6.24 19.81 5.12
CA ILE A 74 6.23 21.18 4.60
C ILE A 74 6.47 21.16 3.10
N ILE A 75 5.46 21.54 2.32
CA ILE A 75 5.54 21.63 0.86
C ILE A 75 5.79 23.09 0.48
N ARG A 76 6.98 23.38 -0.06
CA ARG A 76 7.32 24.70 -0.59
C ARG A 76 7.15 24.72 -2.10
N THR A 77 6.33 25.65 -2.61
CA THR A 77 6.17 25.85 -4.05
C THR A 77 6.33 27.31 -4.41
N CYS A 78 6.99 27.60 -5.54
CA CYS A 78 7.12 28.96 -6.06
C CYS A 78 5.77 29.40 -6.66
N ALA A 79 4.89 30.01 -5.86
CA ALA A 79 3.55 30.40 -6.29
C ALA A 79 3.46 31.80 -6.95
N SER A 80 4.47 32.65 -6.74
CA SER A 80 4.47 34.08 -7.10
C SER A 80 4.90 34.37 -8.54
N VAL A 81 5.78 33.55 -9.12
CA VAL A 81 6.40 33.82 -10.42
C VAL A 81 5.92 32.80 -11.45
N ASN A 82 5.42 33.29 -12.60
CA ASN A 82 5.28 32.46 -13.78
C ASN A 82 6.67 32.23 -14.36
N MET A 83 7.02 30.97 -14.66
CA MET A 83 8.30 30.65 -15.28
C MET A 83 8.49 31.53 -16.52
N LEU A 84 9.70 32.06 -16.71
CA LEU A 84 10.03 33.01 -17.79
C LEU A 84 9.65 32.50 -19.18
N THR A 85 9.53 31.18 -19.34
CA THR A 85 9.17 30.49 -20.59
C THR A 85 7.66 30.26 -20.77
N GLN A 86 6.81 30.62 -19.79
CA GLN A 86 5.39 30.32 -19.82
C GLN A 86 4.56 31.50 -20.35
N ASN A 87 4.33 31.52 -21.66
CA ASN A 87 3.54 32.57 -22.34
C ASN A 87 2.02 32.33 -22.34
N LYS A 88 1.56 31.12 -21.99
CA LYS A 88 0.13 30.77 -21.97
C LYS A 88 -0.46 30.93 -20.57
N SER A 89 -1.68 31.47 -20.50
CA SER A 89 -2.48 31.46 -19.27
C SER A 89 -2.81 30.03 -18.84
N ARG A 90 -3.07 29.83 -17.54
CA ARG A 90 -3.52 28.53 -17.02
C ARG A 90 -4.94 28.26 -17.50
N LEU A 91 -5.29 26.99 -17.70
CA LEU A 91 -6.55 26.54 -18.30
C LEU A 91 -7.84 27.06 -17.63
N PHE A 92 -7.77 27.45 -16.35
CA PHE A 92 -8.90 28.04 -15.60
C PHE A 92 -8.59 29.44 -15.06
N GLU A 93 -7.46 30.02 -15.46
CA GLU A 93 -7.05 31.40 -15.12
C GLU A 93 -7.00 31.71 -13.61
N ARG A 94 -6.89 30.68 -12.77
CA ARG A 94 -6.74 30.83 -11.32
C ARG A 94 -5.28 31.04 -10.90
N LYS A 95 -5.09 31.53 -9.67
CA LYS A 95 -3.77 31.65 -9.04
C LYS A 95 -3.13 30.26 -8.91
N LYS A 96 -1.79 30.19 -9.05
CA LYS A 96 -1.03 28.92 -8.98
C LYS A 96 -1.30 28.11 -7.70
N ILE A 97 -1.51 28.81 -6.58
CA ILE A 97 -1.83 28.18 -5.29
C ILE A 97 -3.09 27.32 -5.35
N GLU A 98 -4.12 27.72 -6.09
CA GLU A 98 -5.39 26.99 -6.16
C GLU A 98 -5.21 25.64 -6.86
N TYR A 99 -4.36 25.60 -7.90
CA TYR A 99 -3.99 24.35 -8.56
C TYR A 99 -3.22 23.43 -7.62
N THR A 100 -2.24 23.96 -6.89
CA THR A 100 -1.47 23.18 -5.91
C THR A 100 -2.37 22.55 -4.85
N ILE A 101 -3.33 23.32 -4.32
CA ILE A 101 -4.30 22.83 -3.34
C ILE A 101 -5.17 21.70 -3.94
N ARG A 102 -5.70 21.91 -5.15
CA ARG A 102 -6.51 20.91 -5.85
C ARG A 102 -5.71 19.63 -6.09
N THR A 103 -4.45 19.75 -6.49
CA THR A 103 -3.56 18.59 -6.68
C THR A 103 -3.32 17.84 -5.38
N ILE A 104 -3.01 18.54 -4.28
CA ILE A 104 -2.80 17.90 -2.97
C ILE A 104 -4.07 17.15 -2.54
N LYS A 105 -5.25 17.78 -2.63
CA LYS A 105 -6.52 17.14 -2.29
C LYS A 105 -6.84 15.96 -3.19
N SER A 106 -6.54 16.05 -4.49
CA SER A 106 -6.71 14.96 -5.45
C SER A 106 -5.82 13.77 -5.13
N LEU A 107 -4.55 14.00 -4.75
CA LEU A 107 -3.62 12.95 -4.38
C LEU A 107 -4.08 12.24 -3.10
N LEU A 108 -4.50 13.00 -2.08
CA LEU A 108 -5.03 12.44 -0.83
C LEU A 108 -6.27 11.56 -1.06
N ASN A 109 -7.19 12.02 -1.91
CA ASN A 109 -8.39 11.26 -2.26
C ASN A 109 -8.07 9.99 -3.06
N SER A 110 -6.99 9.99 -3.84
CA SER A 110 -6.61 8.84 -4.68
C SER A 110 -6.12 7.65 -3.86
N GLU A 111 -5.48 7.90 -2.72
CA GLU A 111 -4.91 6.85 -1.87
C GLU A 111 -5.99 6.04 -1.14
N LYS A 112 -7.21 6.60 -0.96
CA LYS A 112 -8.35 5.96 -0.29
C LYS A 112 -8.07 5.44 1.13
N ASP A 113 -7.05 5.99 1.81
CA ASP A 113 -6.75 5.65 3.19
C ASP A 113 -7.59 6.54 4.15
N PRO A 114 -8.48 5.96 4.98
CA PRO A 114 -9.30 6.71 5.95
C PRO A 114 -8.49 7.55 6.94
N LEU A 115 -7.21 7.22 7.16
CA LEU A 115 -6.32 7.99 8.04
C LEU A 115 -5.88 9.30 7.42
N LEU A 116 -5.79 9.36 6.08
CA LEU A 116 -5.34 10.55 5.34
C LEU A 116 -6.45 11.59 5.17
N GLU A 117 -7.72 11.19 5.25
CA GLU A 117 -8.87 12.12 5.19
C GLU A 117 -8.90 13.12 6.37
N LYS A 118 -8.29 12.76 7.50
CA LYS A 118 -8.27 13.57 8.73
C LYS A 118 -7.06 14.51 8.84
N LEU A 119 -6.27 14.64 7.77
CA LEU A 119 -5.09 15.49 7.80
C LEU A 119 -5.48 16.97 7.86
N ASN A 120 -4.95 17.68 8.86
CA ASN A 120 -5.05 19.13 8.96
C ASN A 120 -4.07 19.76 7.98
N ILE A 121 -4.57 20.25 6.85
CA ILE A 121 -3.76 20.94 5.86
C ILE A 121 -3.79 22.43 6.16
N ASN A 122 -2.74 22.91 6.81
CA ASN A 122 -2.54 24.33 7.08
C ASN A 122 -1.69 24.96 5.96
N PHE A 123 -2.09 26.14 5.51
CA PHE A 123 -1.35 26.93 4.54
C PHE A 123 -0.78 28.17 5.22
N LEU A 124 0.50 28.44 4.97
CA LEU A 124 1.27 29.59 5.44
C LEU A 124 1.47 30.59 4.30
#